data_AF-A0A7Y3UU77-F1
#
_entry.id   AF-A0A7Y3UU77-F1
#
_cell.length_a   1.000
_cell.length_b   1.000
_cell.length_c   1.000
_cell.angle_alpha   90.00
_cell.angle_beta   90.00
_cell.angle_gamma   90.00
#
_symmetry.space_group_name_H-M   'P 1'
#
loop_
_entity.id
_entity.type
_entity.pdbx_description
1 polymer ?
#
loop_
_entity_poly.entity_id
_entity_poly.type
_entity_poly.pdbx_seq_one_letter_code
_entity_poly.pdbx_strand_id
1 'polypeptide(L)'
;MLQWPAHSKITCFNAKNEVIADSARSRLDLADSLMLHHDHKKPLTCHIEVLTRSADWTTWNSVNVKRIEDHIVYDLEFDGYQVKIERVSKPSRTLCSKPFRWQLEISVEEDNALALDKKPIGTRFKVARSDASVKTIQTTIEKVFGLPHGSVCLLTPDGQNANLRTSIKNLRSKWKQS
;
A
#
# COMPACT_ATOMS: atom_id res chain seq x y z
N MET A 1 13.25 -2.64 0.12
CA MET A 1 12.42 -2.84 1.32
C MET A 1 12.37 -1.51 2.05
N LEU A 2 11.21 -0.83 2.08
CA LEU A 2 11.04 0.35 2.93
C LEU A 2 10.98 -0.15 4.38
N GLN A 3 11.89 0.30 5.22
CA GLN A 3 11.92 -0.02 6.65
C GLN A 3 12.09 1.28 7.43
N TRP A 4 11.58 1.30 8.66
CA TRP A 4 11.89 2.33 9.64
C TRP A 4 13.41 2.53 9.78
N PRO A 5 13.86 3.76 10.08
CA PRO A 5 15.26 4.02 10.37
C PRO A 5 15.77 3.10 11.47
N ALA A 6 17.00 2.59 11.36
CA ALA A 6 17.60 1.80 12.43
C ALA A 6 17.57 2.57 13.76
N HIS A 7 17.44 1.86 14.88
CA HIS A 7 17.37 2.46 16.22
C HIS A 7 16.29 3.55 16.36
N SER A 8 15.19 3.42 15.62
CA SER A 8 14.04 4.30 15.78
C SER A 8 13.23 3.92 17.01
N LYS A 9 12.77 4.94 17.73
CA LYS A 9 11.64 4.82 18.66
C LYS A 9 10.43 5.45 17.98
N ILE A 10 9.35 4.68 17.90
CA ILE A 10 8.09 5.07 17.29
C ILE A 10 7.03 5.04 18.38
N THR A 11 6.21 6.09 18.46
CA THR A 11 5.15 6.18 19.47
C THR A 11 3.93 6.79 18.83
N CYS A 12 2.80 6.11 18.96
CA CYS A 12 1.51 6.53 18.42
C CYS A 12 0.61 6.96 19.58
N PHE A 13 -0.12 8.05 19.37
CA PHE A 13 -0.99 8.67 20.35
C PHE A 13 -2.40 8.86 19.79
N ASN A 14 -3.41 8.73 20.63
CA ASN A 14 -4.78 9.10 20.24
C ASN A 14 -4.98 10.63 20.26
N ALA A 15 -6.20 11.08 19.95
CA ALA A 15 -6.60 12.49 20.00
C ALA A 15 -6.45 13.14 21.39
N LYS A 16 -6.41 12.36 22.47
CA LYS A 16 -6.20 12.82 23.85
C LYS A 16 -4.71 12.82 24.27
N ASN A 17 -3.78 12.55 23.35
CA ASN A 17 -2.35 12.35 23.61
C ASN A 17 -2.03 11.15 24.53
N GLU A 18 -2.92 10.16 24.63
CA GLU A 18 -2.62 8.91 25.33
C GLU A 18 -1.91 7.96 24.34
N VAL A 19 -0.91 7.22 24.82
CA VAL A 19 -0.17 6.26 24.00
C VAL A 19 -1.07 5.08 23.66
N ILE A 20 -1.21 4.80 22.36
CA ILE A 20 -2.01 3.67 21.84
C ILE A 20 -1.14 2.54 21.28
N ALA A 21 0.05 2.87 20.80
CA ALA A 21 1.05 1.90 20.37
C ALA A 21 2.44 2.50 20.51
N ASP A 22 3.43 1.69 20.85
CA ASP A 22 4.82 2.13 20.84
C ASP A 22 5.76 0.98 20.46
N SER A 23 6.91 1.35 19.91
CA SER A 23 8.00 0.41 19.70
C SER A 23 9.34 1.10 19.88
N ALA A 24 10.19 0.49 20.68
CA ALA A 24 11.59 0.86 20.81
C ALA A 24 12.47 0.22 19.71
N ARG A 25 11.87 -0.54 18.79
CA ARG A 25 12.56 -1.21 17.68
C ARG A 25 12.01 -0.71 16.36
N SER A 26 12.85 -0.68 15.32
CA SER A 26 12.51 -0.21 13.97
C SER A 26 11.61 -1.17 13.18
N ARG A 27 10.62 -1.78 13.84
CA ARG A 27 9.76 -2.86 13.34
C ARG A 27 8.32 -2.72 13.85
N LEU A 28 7.85 -1.50 14.04
CA LEU A 28 6.43 -1.31 14.35
C LEU A 28 5.64 -1.51 13.06
N ASP A 29 4.72 -2.45 13.09
CA ASP A 29 3.68 -2.61 12.07
C ASP A 29 2.49 -1.73 12.49
N LEU A 30 2.20 -0.68 11.72
CA LEU A 30 1.17 0.29 12.01
C LEU A 30 -0.23 -0.28 11.78
N ALA A 31 -0.41 -1.09 10.74
CA ALA A 31 -1.72 -1.66 10.43
C ALA A 31 -2.17 -2.56 11.58
N ASP A 32 -1.31 -3.49 12.00
CA ASP A 32 -1.61 -4.37 13.13
C ASP A 32 -1.74 -3.58 14.44
N SER A 33 -0.82 -2.65 14.71
CA SER A 33 -0.79 -1.97 16.01
C SER A 33 -1.93 -0.95 16.19
N LEU A 34 -2.41 -0.34 15.11
CA LEU A 34 -3.43 0.72 15.18
C LEU A 34 -4.82 0.24 14.81
N MET A 35 -4.95 -0.71 13.87
CA MET A 35 -6.25 -1.04 13.26
C MET A 35 -6.80 -2.41 13.70
N LEU A 36 -6.00 -3.33 14.22
CA LEU A 36 -6.44 -4.70 14.56
C LEU A 36 -7.64 -4.76 15.53
N HIS A 37 -7.75 -3.77 16.43
CA HIS A 37 -8.84 -3.68 17.41
C HIS A 37 -9.71 -2.43 17.21
N HIS A 38 -9.52 -1.71 16.10
CA HIS A 38 -10.26 -0.49 15.83
C HIS A 38 -11.58 -0.77 15.11
N ASP A 39 -12.62 0.01 15.41
CA ASP A 39 -13.88 -0.07 14.68
C ASP A 39 -13.70 0.47 13.25
N HIS A 40 -13.77 -0.41 12.26
CA HIS A 40 -13.60 -0.08 10.84
C HIS A 40 -14.63 0.92 10.31
N LYS A 41 -15.76 1.13 11.00
CA LYS A 41 -16.80 2.09 10.60
C LYS A 41 -16.43 3.55 10.87
N LYS A 42 -15.37 3.80 11.65
CA LYS A 42 -14.96 5.14 12.02
C LYS A 42 -13.50 5.36 11.62
N PRO A 43 -13.18 6.54 11.06
CA PRO A 43 -11.78 6.88 10.83
C PRO A 43 -11.06 7.00 12.17
N LEU A 44 -9.84 6.45 12.24
CA LEU A 44 -8.92 6.63 13.35
C LEU A 44 -8.08 7.88 13.09
N THR A 45 -8.19 8.87 13.98
CA THR A 45 -7.27 10.01 14.00
C THR A 45 -6.24 9.82 15.11
N CYS A 46 -4.96 9.75 14.74
CA CYS A 46 -3.86 9.55 15.69
C CYS A 46 -2.65 10.43 15.35
N HIS A 47 -1.74 10.58 16.30
CA HIS A 47 -0.45 11.21 16.08
C HIS A 47 0.64 10.16 16.14
N ILE A 48 1.61 10.23 15.24
CA ILE A 48 2.80 9.38 15.27
C ILE A 48 4.02 10.26 15.51
N GLU A 49 4.85 9.84 16.46
CA GLU A 49 6.17 10.41 16.71
C GLU A 49 7.24 9.41 16.36
N VAL A 50 8.24 9.89 15.61
CA VAL A 50 9.43 9.10 15.27
C VAL A 50 10.65 9.88 15.69
N LEU A 51 11.56 9.22 16.39
CA LEU A 51 12.94 9.66 16.57
C LEU A 51 13.87 8.51 16.24
N THR A 52 15.06 8.81 15.76
CA THR A 52 16.10 7.81 15.49
C THR A 52 17.46 8.33 15.92
N ARG A 53 18.30 7.40 16.39
CA ARG A 53 19.71 7.64 16.70
C ARG A 53 20.65 7.00 15.68
N SER A 54 20.14 6.59 14.52
CA SER A 54 20.96 6.06 13.44
C SER A 54 21.93 7.12 12.90
N ALA A 55 23.15 6.71 12.60
CA ALA A 55 24.17 7.58 12.00
C ALA A 55 23.74 8.05 10.59
N ASP A 56 22.98 7.24 9.86
CA ASP A 56 22.52 7.55 8.50
C ASP A 56 21.37 8.58 8.49
N TRP A 57 20.76 8.83 9.65
CA TRP A 57 19.64 9.74 9.84
C TRP A 57 20.03 10.87 10.78
N THR A 58 20.66 11.90 10.22
CA THR A 58 21.17 13.02 11.00
C THR A 58 20.12 14.08 11.26
N THR A 59 19.33 14.46 10.24
CA THR A 59 18.38 15.59 10.32
C THR A 59 17.03 15.29 9.67
N TRP A 60 15.97 15.90 10.21
CA TRP A 60 14.62 15.88 9.65
C TRP A 60 14.46 16.83 8.45
N ASN A 61 15.32 16.64 7.45
CA ASN A 61 15.19 17.32 6.18
C ASN A 61 14.00 16.77 5.37
N SER A 62 13.61 17.48 4.31
CA SER A 62 12.46 17.12 3.48
C SER A 62 12.55 15.73 2.86
N VAL A 63 13.76 15.22 2.60
CA VAL A 63 13.98 13.90 2.01
C VAL A 63 13.72 12.80 3.03
N ASN A 64 14.27 12.94 4.24
CA ASN A 64 14.09 12.00 5.34
C ASN A 64 12.65 11.98 5.84
N VAL A 65 12.01 13.15 5.96
CA VAL A 65 10.59 13.24 6.30
C VAL A 65 9.73 12.52 5.25
N LYS A 66 10.00 12.76 3.96
CA LYS A 66 9.27 12.08 2.87
C LYS A 66 9.46 10.55 2.90
N ARG A 67 10.66 10.05 3.21
CA ARG A 67 10.90 8.61 3.35
C ARG A 67 10.06 7.97 4.45
N ILE A 68 9.84 8.67 5.57
CA ILE A 68 8.95 8.19 6.63
C ILE A 68 7.50 8.19 6.15
N GLU A 69 7.07 9.24 5.47
CA GLU A 69 5.72 9.32 4.89
C GLU A 69 5.47 8.19 3.88
N ASP A 70 6.41 7.96 2.96
CA ASP A 70 6.34 6.86 2.00
C ASP A 70 6.27 5.49 2.70
N HIS A 71 6.91 5.34 3.87
CA HIS A 71 6.84 4.12 4.66
C HIS A 71 5.50 3.95 5.38
N ILE A 72 4.96 5.00 6.00
CA ILE A 72 3.63 5.00 6.63
C ILE A 72 2.55 4.65 5.60
N VAL A 73 2.63 5.26 4.41
CA VAL A 73 1.73 4.97 3.30
C VAL A 73 1.85 3.51 2.88
N TYR A 74 3.07 3.02 2.66
CA TYR A 74 3.28 1.62 2.27
C TYR A 74 2.68 0.64 3.28
N ASP A 75 2.90 0.86 4.57
CA ASP A 75 2.45 -0.04 5.64
C ASP A 75 0.92 -0.10 5.71
N LEU A 76 0.25 1.05 5.73
CA LEU A 76 -1.21 1.11 5.88
C LEU A 76 -1.97 0.81 4.58
N GLU A 77 -1.52 1.31 3.43
CA GLU A 77 -2.22 1.10 2.15
C GLU A 77 -2.06 -0.33 1.63
N PHE A 78 -0.97 -1.02 1.96
CA PHE A 78 -0.78 -2.41 1.59
C PHE A 78 -1.85 -3.31 2.21
N ASP A 79 -2.26 -3.02 3.45
CA ASP A 79 -3.33 -3.73 4.17
C ASP A 79 -4.74 -3.20 3.88
N GLY A 80 -4.86 -2.27 2.92
CA GLY A 80 -6.15 -1.78 2.42
C GLY A 80 -6.72 -0.59 3.17
N TYR A 81 -5.94 0.06 4.04
CA TYR A 81 -6.36 1.29 4.71
C TYR A 81 -5.99 2.52 3.86
N GLN A 82 -6.84 3.54 3.89
CA GLN A 82 -6.51 4.84 3.33
C GLN A 82 -5.99 5.76 4.42
N VAL A 83 -4.84 6.39 4.18
CA VAL A 83 -4.18 7.27 5.15
C VAL A 83 -4.00 8.68 4.60
N LYS A 84 -4.47 9.69 5.33
CA LYS A 84 -4.08 11.09 5.12
C LYS A 84 -3.01 11.45 6.14
N ILE A 85 -1.91 12.02 5.67
CA ILE A 85 -0.77 12.40 6.50
C ILE A 85 -0.65 13.92 6.52
N GLU A 86 -0.70 14.49 7.72
CA GLU A 86 -0.42 15.89 7.96
C GLU A 86 0.83 16.06 8.84
N ARG A 87 1.72 16.96 8.42
CA ARG A 87 2.95 17.26 9.18
C ARG A 87 2.62 18.24 10.30
N VAL A 88 2.75 17.80 11.54
CA VAL A 88 2.66 18.69 12.72
C VAL A 88 4.00 19.40 12.92
N SER A 89 5.11 18.67 12.77
CA SER A 89 6.46 19.22 12.82
C SER A 89 6.91 19.73 11.43
N LYS A 90 7.69 20.82 11.39
CA LYS A 90 8.24 21.36 10.14
C LYS A 90 9.59 20.72 9.81
N PRO A 91 9.81 20.25 8.56
CA PRO A 91 11.13 19.79 8.13
C PRO A 91 12.18 20.88 8.31
N SER A 92 13.30 20.55 8.92
CA SER A 92 14.38 21.50 9.17
C SER A 92 15.70 20.76 9.41
N ARG A 93 16.74 21.48 9.82
CA ARG A 93 18.02 20.88 10.24
C ARG A 93 17.97 20.34 11.68
N THR A 94 16.78 20.20 12.28
CA THR A 94 16.60 19.53 13.57
C THR A 94 17.12 18.10 13.49
N LEU A 95 17.82 17.67 14.53
CA LEU A 95 18.40 16.33 14.59
C LEU A 95 17.29 15.27 14.63
N CYS A 96 17.50 14.14 13.96
CA CYS A 96 16.57 13.01 14.01
C CYS A 96 16.44 12.38 15.39
N SER A 97 17.35 12.69 16.31
CA SER A 97 17.28 12.30 17.72
C SER A 97 16.16 13.00 18.49
N LYS A 98 15.65 14.13 17.96
CA LYS A 98 14.44 14.78 18.46
C LYS A 98 13.22 14.20 17.74
N PRO A 99 12.09 13.99 18.44
CA PRO A 99 10.88 13.45 17.83
C PRO A 99 10.36 14.39 16.75
N PHE A 100 9.96 13.80 15.63
CA PHE A 100 9.18 14.45 14.60
C PHE A 100 7.77 13.88 14.63
N ARG A 101 6.77 14.76 14.58
CA ARG A 101 5.37 14.41 14.75
C ARG A 101 4.58 14.59 13.46
N TRP A 102 3.78 13.57 13.13
CA TRP A 102 2.74 13.60 12.09
C TRP A 102 1.38 13.33 12.72
N GLN A 103 0.33 13.84 12.09
CA GLN A 103 -1.05 13.47 12.34
C GLN A 103 -1.52 12.58 11.19
N LEU A 104 -2.16 11.47 11.54
CA LEU A 104 -2.69 10.49 10.60
C LEU A 104 -4.21 10.44 10.76
N GLU A 105 -4.91 10.41 9.63
CA GLU A 105 -6.31 10.04 9.55
C GLU A 105 -6.38 8.75 8.73
N ILE A 106 -6.69 7.63 9.41
CA ILE A 106 -6.73 6.29 8.83
C ILE A 106 -8.20 5.90 8.70
N SER A 107 -8.61 5.46 7.52
CA SER A 107 -9.98 5.04 7.25
C SER A 107 -10.02 3.78 6.41
N VAL A 108 -11.11 3.03 6.53
CA VAL A 108 -11.43 1.93 5.61
C VAL A 108 -12.35 2.53 4.55
N GLU A 109 -12.02 2.40 3.27
CA GLU A 109 -13.01 2.63 2.23
C GLU A 109 -14.09 1.56 2.42
N GLU A 110 -15.25 1.94 2.97
CA GLU A 110 -16.46 1.15 2.72
C GLU A 110 -16.63 1.09 1.21
N ASP A 111 -16.98 -0.08 0.66
CA ASP A 111 -17.30 -0.32 -0.76
C ASP A 111 -18.47 0.59 -1.22
N ASN A 112 -18.26 1.90 -1.25
CA ASN A 112 -18.92 2.78 -2.18
C ASN A 112 -18.27 2.46 -3.51
N ALA A 113 -19.02 1.75 -4.32
CA ALA A 113 -18.65 1.16 -5.60
C ALA A 113 -18.03 2.11 -6.66
N LEU A 114 -17.45 3.26 -6.33
CA LEU A 114 -16.95 4.28 -7.27
C LEU A 114 -15.76 5.16 -6.81
N ALA A 115 -14.99 4.83 -5.76
CA ALA A 115 -13.82 5.62 -5.37
C ALA A 115 -12.51 5.15 -6.03
N LEU A 116 -12.28 5.62 -7.25
CA LEU A 116 -10.99 5.60 -7.93
C LEU A 116 -10.06 6.62 -7.24
N ASP A 117 -9.12 6.19 -6.38
CA ASP A 117 -7.84 6.88 -6.17
C ASP A 117 -6.73 6.08 -5.45
N LYS A 118 -6.77 4.73 -5.46
CA LYS A 118 -5.51 4.00 -5.71
C LYS A 118 -5.05 4.51 -7.05
N LYS A 119 -3.85 5.09 -7.23
CA LYS A 119 -3.37 5.42 -8.60
C LYS A 119 -3.58 4.17 -9.45
N PRO A 120 -4.61 4.13 -10.32
CA PRO A 120 -4.63 3.10 -11.31
C PRO A 120 -3.40 3.48 -12.13
N ILE A 121 -2.55 2.52 -12.47
CA ILE A 121 -1.79 2.70 -13.70
C ILE A 121 -2.83 3.13 -14.73
N GLY A 122 -2.73 4.39 -15.16
CA GLY A 122 -3.80 5.12 -15.81
C GLY A 122 -4.12 4.45 -17.12
N THR A 123 -5.00 3.46 -17.08
CA THR A 123 -5.43 2.71 -18.24
C THR A 123 -6.87 2.33 -17.99
N ARG A 124 -7.78 2.97 -18.73
CA ARG A 124 -9.00 2.26 -19.13
C ARG A 124 -8.53 0.90 -19.66
N PHE A 125 -8.85 -0.18 -18.95
CA PHE A 125 -8.52 -1.52 -19.44
C PHE A 125 -9.32 -1.75 -20.70
N LYS A 126 -8.64 -1.62 -21.84
CA LYS A 126 -9.26 -1.89 -23.13
C LYS A 126 -9.58 -3.37 -23.19
N VAL A 127 -10.71 -3.70 -23.79
CA VAL A 127 -11.06 -5.07 -24.15
C VAL A 127 -9.85 -5.72 -24.83
N ALA A 128 -9.40 -6.87 -24.31
CA ALA A 128 -8.28 -7.59 -24.89
C ALA A 128 -8.53 -7.82 -26.38
N ARG A 129 -7.51 -7.55 -27.22
CA ARG A 129 -7.64 -7.72 -28.66
C ARG A 129 -7.97 -9.18 -28.98
N SER A 130 -8.83 -9.40 -29.97
CA SER A 130 -9.29 -10.73 -30.36
C SER A 130 -8.14 -11.62 -30.88
N ASP A 131 -7.12 -11.02 -31.50
CA ASP A 131 -5.95 -11.67 -32.07
C ASP A 131 -4.81 -11.90 -31.06
N ALA A 132 -4.89 -11.34 -29.86
CA ALA A 132 -3.90 -11.56 -28.82
C ALA A 132 -3.91 -13.03 -28.36
N SER A 133 -2.74 -13.57 -28.01
CA SER A 133 -2.61 -14.89 -27.43
C SER A 133 -2.86 -14.85 -25.92
N VAL A 134 -3.28 -15.99 -25.35
CA VAL A 134 -3.41 -16.18 -23.89
C VAL A 134 -2.12 -15.83 -23.17
N LYS A 135 -0.96 -16.25 -23.71
CA LYS A 135 0.36 -15.92 -23.15
C LYS A 135 0.58 -14.41 -23.04
N THR A 136 0.32 -13.66 -24.12
CA THR A 136 0.53 -12.21 -24.15
C THR A 136 -0.36 -11.51 -23.12
N ILE A 137 -1.60 -11.96 -22.96
CA ILE A 137 -2.51 -11.41 -21.96
C ILE A 137 -2.04 -11.71 -20.53
N GLN A 138 -1.65 -12.94 -20.23
CA GLN A 138 -1.10 -13.30 -18.91
C GLN A 138 0.11 -12.44 -18.53
N THR A 139 1.09 -12.33 -19.44
CA THR A 139 2.28 -11.48 -19.20
C THR A 139 1.91 -10.00 -19.07
N THR A 140 0.89 -9.53 -19.78
CA THR A 140 0.40 -8.15 -19.64
C THR A 140 -0.24 -7.93 -18.27
N ILE A 141 -1.05 -8.88 -17.79
CA ILE A 141 -1.65 -8.83 -16.45
C ILE A 141 -0.54 -8.84 -15.39
N GLU A 142 0.42 -9.77 -15.48
CA GLU A 142 1.57 -9.83 -14.57
C GLU A 142 2.30 -8.48 -14.49
N LYS A 143 2.57 -7.86 -15.64
CA LYS A 143 3.28 -6.58 -15.72
C LYS A 143 2.45 -5.40 -15.19
N VAL A 144 1.15 -5.38 -15.47
CA VAL A 144 0.25 -4.29 -15.04
C VAL A 144 0.03 -4.34 -13.53
N PHE A 145 -0.09 -5.53 -12.95
CA PHE A 145 -0.38 -5.71 -11.53
C PHE A 145 0.86 -6.03 -10.67
N GLY A 146 2.06 -6.07 -11.27
CA GLY A 146 3.30 -6.32 -10.54
C GLY A 146 3.44 -7.74 -9.97
N LEU A 147 2.82 -8.73 -10.62
CA LEU A 147 2.83 -10.13 -10.16
C LEU A 147 4.10 -10.87 -10.61
N PRO A 148 4.56 -11.90 -9.86
CA PRO A 148 5.66 -12.74 -10.30
C PRO A 148 5.35 -13.44 -11.63
N HIS A 149 6.41 -13.70 -12.40
CA HIS A 149 6.25 -14.34 -13.71
C HIS A 149 5.71 -15.77 -13.56
N GLY A 150 4.67 -16.09 -14.32
CA GLY A 150 4.00 -17.39 -14.28
C GLY A 150 2.93 -17.53 -13.19
N SER A 151 2.66 -16.47 -12.42
CA SER A 151 1.62 -16.50 -11.36
C SER A 151 0.20 -16.35 -11.89
N VAL A 152 0.00 -15.97 -13.16
CA VAL A 152 -1.33 -15.75 -13.74
C VAL A 152 -1.70 -16.88 -14.70
N CYS A 153 -2.85 -17.52 -14.48
CA CYS A 153 -3.44 -18.49 -15.40
C CYS A 153 -4.83 -18.05 -15.87
N LEU A 154 -5.18 -18.36 -17.13
CA LEU A 154 -6.53 -18.20 -17.66
C LEU A 154 -7.16 -19.58 -17.82
N LEU A 155 -8.42 -19.72 -17.45
CA LEU A 155 -9.15 -20.99 -17.52
C LEU A 155 -10.12 -21.04 -18.70
N THR A 156 -10.40 -22.25 -19.18
CA THR A 156 -11.50 -22.56 -20.11
C THR A 156 -12.81 -22.74 -19.33
N PRO A 157 -13.98 -22.80 -20.00
CA PRO A 157 -15.26 -23.06 -19.33
C PRO A 157 -15.25 -24.35 -18.51
N ASP A 158 -14.49 -25.35 -18.97
CA ASP A 158 -14.31 -26.66 -18.33
C ASP A 158 -13.40 -26.63 -17.09
N GLY A 159 -12.96 -25.44 -16.64
CA GLY A 159 -12.04 -25.28 -15.51
C GLY A 159 -10.59 -25.69 -15.81
N GLN A 160 -10.26 -25.99 -17.08
CA GLN A 160 -8.92 -26.39 -17.50
C GLN A 160 -8.06 -25.18 -17.87
N ASN A 161 -6.74 -25.32 -17.76
CA ASN A 161 -5.81 -24.27 -18.16
C ASN A 161 -5.93 -23.97 -19.66
N ALA A 162 -6.15 -22.69 -20.00
CA ALA A 162 -6.20 -22.26 -21.39
C ALA A 162 -4.80 -22.39 -22.03
N ASN A 163 -4.76 -23.00 -23.22
CA ASN A 163 -3.50 -23.14 -23.95
C ASN A 163 -2.92 -21.77 -24.31
N LEU A 164 -1.65 -21.55 -23.94
CA LEU A 164 -0.88 -20.32 -24.13
C LEU A 164 -0.85 -19.80 -25.57
N ARG A 165 -0.91 -20.71 -26.56
CA ARG A 165 -0.90 -20.37 -28.00
C ARG A 165 -2.27 -20.01 -28.55
N THR A 166 -3.34 -20.27 -27.81
CA THR A 166 -4.71 -19.97 -28.26
C THR A 166 -4.96 -18.47 -28.26
N SER A 167 -5.75 -18.00 -29.22
CA SER A 167 -6.18 -16.60 -29.29
C SER A 167 -7.33 -16.30 -28.32
N ILE A 168 -7.42 -15.06 -27.86
CA ILE A 168 -8.54 -14.59 -27.04
C ILE A 168 -9.88 -14.73 -27.78
N LYS A 169 -9.90 -14.59 -29.11
CA LYS A 169 -11.10 -14.88 -29.93
C LYS A 169 -11.60 -16.29 -29.70
N ASN A 170 -10.73 -17.29 -29.84
CA ASN A 170 -11.11 -18.70 -29.69
C ASN A 170 -11.52 -19.00 -28.25
N LEU A 171 -10.83 -18.42 -27.26
CA LEU A 171 -11.20 -18.55 -25.86
C LEU A 171 -12.61 -18.00 -25.62
N ARG A 172 -12.92 -16.79 -26.09
CA ARG A 172 -14.27 -16.20 -26.00
C ARG A 172 -15.33 -17.03 -26.71
N SER A 173 -15.02 -17.57 -27.88
CA SER A 173 -15.96 -18.45 -28.61
C SER A 173 -16.31 -19.69 -27.80
N LYS A 174 -15.35 -20.31 -27.11
CA LYS A 174 -15.63 -21.43 -26.20
C LYS A 174 -16.58 -21.04 -25.07
N TRP A 175 -16.36 -19.89 -24.44
CA TRP A 175 -17.25 -19.37 -23.38
C TRP A 175 -18.65 -18.99 -23.87
N LYS A 176 -18.83 -18.72 -25.17
CA LYS A 176 -20.17 -18.46 -25.76
C LYS A 176 -20.92 -19.74 -26.16
N GLN A 177 -20.20 -20.86 -26.28
CA GLN A 177 -20.73 -22.15 -26.72
C GLN A 177 -20.93 -23.14 -25.57
N SER A 178 -20.47 -22.78 -24.37
CA SER A 178 -20.74 -23.48 -23.10
C SER A 178 -22.01 -22.95 -22.46
#